data_AF-A0A0B6Y488-F1
#
_entry.id   AF-A0A0B6Y488-F1
#
_cell.length_a   1.000
_cell.length_b   1.000
_cell.length_c   1.000
_cell.angle_alpha   90.00
_cell.angle_beta   90.00
_cell.angle_gamma   90.00
#
_symmetry.space_group_name_H-M   'P 1'
#
loop_
_entity.id
_entity.type
_entity.pdbx_description
1 polymer ?
#
loop_
_entity_poly.entity_id
_entity_poly.type
_entity_poly.pdbx_seq_one_letter_code
_entity_poly.pdbx_strand_id
1 'polypeptide(L)'
;CTWRNVSRLTQVTNSIDGRGMCPFSPDYNATALITSDGKLYAATVIDFSARDPVITRRLAPAGLRTMQHDSKWLNEPNFVSAYEIKNFVYFFFRETAVEYINCGKK
;
A
#
# COMPACT_ATOMS: atom_id res chain seq x y z
N CYS A 1 -4.28 5.29 12.05
CA CYS A 1 -5.33 4.25 12.00
C CYS A 1 -5.85 3.93 13.40
N THR A 2 -7.11 3.54 13.53
CA THR A 2 -7.75 3.27 14.85
C THR A 2 -8.43 1.91 14.86
N TRP A 3 -8.33 1.18 15.98
CA TRP A 3 -9.22 0.04 16.26
C TRP A 3 -10.46 0.54 16.98
N ARG A 4 -11.61 0.00 16.58
CA ARG A 4 -12.92 0.40 17.11
C ARG A 4 -13.71 -0.83 17.49
N ASN A 5 -14.52 -0.71 18.53
CA ASN A 5 -15.44 -1.78 18.90
C ASN A 5 -16.54 -1.90 17.84
N VAL A 6 -16.80 -3.12 17.36
CA VAL A 6 -17.81 -3.36 16.30
C VAL A 6 -19.23 -2.99 16.74
N SER A 7 -19.56 -3.19 18.01
CA SER A 7 -20.86 -2.86 18.58
C SER A 7 -21.00 -1.38 18.93
N ARG A 8 -19.89 -0.63 19.04
CA ARG A 8 -19.87 0.80 19.36
C ARG A 8 -18.74 1.52 18.62
N LEU A 9 -19.02 1.92 17.38
CA LEU A 9 -18.05 2.52 16.46
C LEU A 9 -17.43 3.85 16.93
N THR A 10 -18.03 4.52 17.91
CA THR A 10 -17.48 5.73 18.56
C THR A 10 -16.38 5.41 19.57
N GLN A 11 -16.32 4.17 20.05
CA GLN A 11 -15.30 3.75 21.01
C GLN A 11 -14.02 3.32 20.28
N VAL A 12 -13.00 4.15 20.37
CA VAL A 12 -11.64 3.84 19.92
C VAL A 12 -10.93 3.05 21.03
N THR A 13 -10.42 1.87 20.70
CA THR A 13 -9.68 1.02 21.65
C THR A 13 -8.18 1.16 21.53
N ASN A 14 -7.69 1.51 20.33
CA ASN A 14 -6.26 1.72 20.07
C ASN A 14 -6.08 2.65 18.87
N SER A 15 -4.92 3.32 18.79
CA SER A 15 -4.54 4.21 17.70
C SER A 15 -3.06 4.03 17.35
N ILE A 16 -2.75 4.02 16.06
CA ILE A 16 -1.38 3.96 15.52
C ILE A 16 -1.20 4.97 14.39
N ASP A 17 0.06 5.28 14.09
CA ASP A 17 0.41 6.02 12.87
C ASP A 17 -0.09 5.28 11.62
N GLY A 18 -0.75 6.03 10.72
CA GLY A 18 -1.30 5.54 9.46
C GLY A 18 -0.36 5.67 8.27
N ARG A 19 0.84 6.24 8.47
CA ARG A 19 1.85 6.41 7.42
C ARG A 19 2.19 5.07 6.77
N GLY A 20 2.06 5.01 5.45
CA GLY A 20 2.28 3.78 4.66
C GLY A 20 1.13 2.76 4.73
N MET A 21 0.02 3.11 5.40
CA MET A 21 -1.22 2.32 5.46
C MET A 21 -2.43 3.06 4.87
N CYS A 22 -2.41 4.39 4.91
CA CYS A 22 -3.46 5.28 4.42
C CYS A 22 -2.79 6.49 3.74
N PRO A 23 -3.30 6.98 2.61
CA PRO A 23 -2.76 8.19 1.97
C PRO A 23 -3.05 9.44 2.81
N PHE A 24 -2.28 10.50 2.57
CA PHE A 24 -2.48 11.82 3.19
C PHE A 24 -3.62 12.60 2.53
N SER A 25 -3.73 12.55 1.21
CA SER A 25 -4.83 13.18 0.46
C SER A 25 -5.86 12.11 0.05
N PRO A 26 -7.17 12.45 0.08
CA PRO A 26 -8.24 11.57 -0.37
C PRO A 26 -8.22 11.31 -1.88
N ASP A 27 -7.48 12.12 -2.66
CA ASP A 27 -7.40 12.00 -4.11
C ASP A 27 -6.41 10.92 -4.57
N TYR A 28 -5.58 10.40 -3.65
CA TYR A 28 -4.63 9.34 -3.97
C TYR A 28 -5.27 7.97 -3.84
N ASN A 29 -5.27 7.23 -4.94
CA ASN A 29 -5.70 5.85 -4.96
C ASN A 29 -4.79 4.99 -4.08
N ALA A 30 -5.41 4.22 -3.20
CA ALA A 30 -4.74 3.30 -2.30
C ALA A 30 -5.60 2.04 -2.13
N THR A 31 -4.96 0.94 -1.78
CA THR A 31 -5.65 -0.31 -1.43
C THR A 31 -5.05 -0.90 -0.17
N ALA A 32 -5.87 -1.53 0.65
CA ALA A 32 -5.42 -2.22 1.85
C ALA A 32 -6.22 -3.51 2.05
N LEU A 33 -5.57 -4.51 2.62
CA LEU A 33 -6.12 -5.83 2.89
C LEU A 33 -5.56 -6.34 4.22
N ILE A 34 -6.43 -6.85 5.08
CA ILE A 34 -6.03 -7.66 6.23
C ILE A 34 -6.16 -9.12 5.81
N THR A 35 -5.07 -9.87 5.92
CA THR A 35 -5.06 -11.30 5.61
C THR A 35 -5.79 -12.13 6.66
N SER A 36 -6.11 -13.37 6.32
CA SER A 36 -6.73 -14.36 7.20
C SER A 36 -5.97 -14.58 8.52
N ASP A 37 -4.65 -14.38 8.51
CA ASP A 37 -3.77 -14.46 9.68
C ASP A 37 -3.49 -13.10 10.35
N GLY A 38 -4.25 -12.06 10.00
CA GLY A 38 -4.27 -10.78 10.69
C GLY A 38 -3.17 -9.79 10.29
N LYS A 39 -2.39 -10.07 9.25
CA LYS A 39 -1.35 -9.16 8.75
C LYS A 39 -2.01 -8.10 7.86
N LEU A 40 -1.61 -6.85 8.02
CA LEU A 40 -2.10 -5.77 7.17
C LEU A 40 -1.13 -5.54 6.01
N TYR A 41 -1.64 -5.68 4.79
CA TYR A 41 -0.99 -5.31 3.56
C TYR A 41 -1.61 -4.02 3.04
N ALA A 42 -0.81 -3.04 2.65
CA ALA A 42 -1.30 -1.77 2.13
C ALA A 42 -0.41 -1.28 0.98
N ALA A 43 -1.04 -0.67 -0.03
CA ALA A 43 -0.37 -0.01 -1.13
C ALA A 43 -0.87 1.44 -1.23
N THR A 44 0.02 2.39 -1.02
CA THR A 44 -0.29 3.82 -0.90
C THR A 44 0.97 4.66 -1.12
N VAL A 45 0.87 5.97 -0.90
CA VAL A 45 2.03 6.89 -0.79
C VAL A 45 2.31 7.21 0.68
N ILE A 46 3.59 7.31 1.04
CA ILE A 46 4.02 7.48 2.43
C ILE A 46 4.24 8.95 2.83
N ASP A 47 4.36 9.85 1.87
CA ASP A 47 4.69 11.26 2.07
C ASP A 47 3.60 12.20 1.54
N PHE A 48 3.60 13.43 2.04
CA PHE A 48 2.63 14.44 1.62
C PHE A 48 2.78 14.82 0.14
N SER A 49 4.00 14.74 -0.41
CA SER A 49 4.25 15.03 -1.82
C SER A 49 3.93 13.87 -2.76
N ALA A 50 3.50 12.71 -2.24
CA ALA A 50 3.19 11.52 -3.01
C ALA A 50 4.31 11.01 -3.93
N ARG A 51 5.58 11.26 -3.55
CA ARG A 51 6.77 10.87 -4.33
C ARG A 51 7.36 9.54 -3.88
N ASP A 52 6.92 9.00 -2.76
CA ASP A 52 7.37 7.69 -2.26
C ASP A 52 6.18 6.71 -2.20
N PRO A 53 5.82 6.11 -3.37
CA PRO A 53 4.84 5.04 -3.42
C PRO A 53 5.40 3.78 -2.76
N VAL A 54 4.55 3.06 -2.04
CA VAL A 54 4.99 1.94 -1.23
C VAL A 54 3.92 0.86 -1.14
N ILE A 55 4.37 -0.40 -1.22
CA ILE A 55 3.61 -1.55 -0.74
C ILE A 55 4.23 -1.98 0.60
N THR A 56 3.44 -2.01 1.66
CA THR A 56 3.89 -2.36 3.02
C THR A 56 3.17 -3.58 3.57
N ARG A 57 3.84 -4.27 4.50
CA ARG A 57 3.25 -5.25 5.40
C ARG A 57 3.45 -4.80 6.84
N ARG A 58 2.35 -4.63 7.57
CA ARG A 58 2.27 -4.18 8.96
C ARG A 58 1.48 -5.22 9.76
N LEU A 59 1.44 -5.05 11.09
CA LEU A 59 0.79 -6.00 12.02
C LEU A 59 1.31 -7.44 11.87
N ALA A 60 2.59 -7.57 11.55
CA ALA A 60 3.31 -8.82 11.43
C ALA A 60 4.58 -8.77 12.30
N PRO A 61 5.18 -9.91 12.69
CA PRO A 61 6.40 -9.92 13.51
C PRO A 61 7.54 -9.07 12.93
N ALA A 62 7.66 -9.05 11.60
CA ALA A 62 8.56 -8.17 10.87
C ALA A 62 7.79 -7.35 9.83
N GLY A 63 7.91 -6.03 9.94
CA GLY A 63 7.40 -5.10 8.94
C GLY A 63 8.22 -5.17 7.66
N LEU A 64 7.56 -5.13 6.51
CA LEU A 64 8.21 -5.10 5.20
C LEU A 64 7.72 -3.91 4.38
N ARG A 65 8.56 -3.44 3.47
CA ARG A 65 8.20 -2.47 2.43
C ARG A 65 8.94 -2.77 1.13
N THR A 66 8.40 -2.29 0.02
CA THR A 66 9.12 -2.24 -1.27
C THR A 66 10.35 -1.33 -1.18
N MET A 67 11.32 -1.57 -2.06
CA MET A 67 12.54 -0.78 -2.14
C MET A 67 12.20 0.68 -2.47
N GLN A 68 12.80 1.60 -1.73
CA GLN A 68 12.53 3.02 -1.86
C GLN A 68 13.27 3.57 -3.09
N HIS A 69 12.58 4.42 -3.87
CA HIS A 69 13.16 5.12 -5.02
C HIS A 69 13.79 4.21 -6.09
N ASP A 70 13.28 2.99 -6.24
CA ASP A 70 13.67 2.07 -7.30
C ASP A 70 12.50 1.84 -8.26
N SER A 71 12.61 2.41 -9.46
CA SER A 71 11.59 2.28 -10.51
C SER A 71 11.46 0.87 -11.07
N LYS A 72 12.39 -0.05 -10.76
CA LYS A 72 12.22 -1.47 -11.06
C LYS A 72 11.24 -2.16 -10.11
N TRP A 73 10.93 -1.54 -8.97
CA TRP A 73 9.94 -2.03 -8.02
C TRP A 73 8.58 -1.36 -8.20
N LEU A 74 8.57 -0.02 -8.25
CA LEU A 74 7.36 0.80 -8.43
C LEU A 74 7.71 2.08 -9.19
N ASN A 75 7.04 2.34 -10.31
CA ASN A 75 7.28 3.53 -11.13
C ASN A 75 6.01 4.35 -11.34
N GLU A 76 5.77 5.34 -10.49
CA GLU A 76 4.55 6.16 -10.51
C GLU A 76 3.25 5.31 -10.50
N PRO A 77 3.09 4.38 -9.54
CA PRO A 77 1.98 3.45 -9.55
C PRO A 77 0.65 4.12 -9.17
N ASN A 78 -0.42 3.68 -9.81
CA ASN A 78 -1.80 3.94 -9.45
C ASN A 78 -2.44 2.64 -8.94
N PHE A 79 -2.56 2.52 -7.62
CA PHE A 79 -3.05 1.30 -6.96
C PHE A 79 -4.55 1.10 -7.16
N VAL A 80 -4.97 -0.14 -7.45
CA VAL A 80 -6.38 -0.46 -7.75
C VAL A 80 -6.97 -1.38 -6.68
N SER A 81 -6.35 -2.53 -6.43
CA SER A 81 -6.89 -3.53 -5.50
C SER A 81 -5.83 -4.51 -5.02
N ALA A 82 -6.10 -5.20 -3.91
CA ALA A 82 -5.25 -6.28 -3.39
C ALA A 82 -6.11 -7.49 -2.98
N TYR A 83 -5.60 -8.71 -3.19
CA TYR A 83 -6.28 -9.94 -2.85
C TYR A 83 -5.34 -10.97 -2.22
N GLU A 84 -5.82 -11.66 -1.19
CA GLU A 84 -5.16 -12.83 -0.61
C GLU A 84 -5.65 -14.08 -1.35
N ILE A 85 -4.73 -14.79 -2.00
CA ILE A 85 -5.03 -16.04 -2.71
C ILE A 85 -3.99 -17.07 -2.29
N LYS A 86 -4.45 -18.08 -1.53
CA LYS A 86 -3.59 -19.11 -0.94
C LYS A 86 -2.47 -18.47 -0.11
N ASN A 87 -1.22 -18.63 -0.54
CA ASN A 87 -0.03 -18.22 0.21
C ASN A 87 0.50 -16.84 -0.23
N PHE A 88 -0.20 -16.14 -1.13
CA PHE A 88 0.28 -14.92 -1.75
C PHE A 88 -0.74 -13.79 -1.61
N VAL A 89 -0.21 -12.57 -1.53
CA VAL A 89 -1.00 -11.34 -1.67
C VAL A 89 -0.66 -10.73 -3.02
N TYR A 90 -1.68 -10.63 -3.87
CA TYR A 90 -1.56 -10.05 -5.20
C TYR A 90 -2.02 -8.61 -5.17
N PHE A 91 -1.21 -7.70 -5.72
CA PHE A 91 -1.56 -6.30 -5.89
C PHE A 91 -1.79 -6.01 -7.36
N PHE A 92 -2.86 -5.26 -7.64
CA PHE A 92 -3.22 -4.82 -8.98
C PHE A 92 -3.07 -3.30 -9.01
N PHE A 93 -2.24 -2.83 -9.93
CA PHE A 93 -1.94 -1.42 -10.13
C PHE A 93 -1.51 -1.18 -11.58
N ARG A 94 -1.51 0.09 -11.97
CA ARG A 94 -0.94 0.56 -13.24
C ARG A 94 0.30 1.37 -12.91
N GLU A 95 1.32 1.34 -13.75
CA GLU A 95 2.54 2.12 -13.52
C GLU A 95 3.16 2.52 -14.86
N THR A 96 4.11 3.45 -14.82
CA THR A 96 4.89 3.82 -16.01
C THR A 96 5.82 2.65 -16.37
N ALA A 97 5.56 2.02 -17.51
CA ALA A 97 6.27 0.82 -17.96
C ALA A 97 7.74 1.09 -18.30
N VAL A 98 8.67 0.49 -17.54
CA VAL A 98 10.11 0.68 -17.73
C VAL A 98 10.64 -0.01 -19.00
N GLU A 99 9.97 -1.06 -19.46
CA GLU A 99 10.33 -1.81 -20.66
C GLU A 99 10.11 -1.02 -21.96
N TYR A 100 9.21 -0.03 -21.94
CA TYR A 100 8.90 0.82 -23.09
C TYR A 100 9.75 2.10 -23.17
N ILE A 101 10.68 2.33 -22.23
CA ILE A 101 11.55 3.54 -22.21
C ILE A 101 12.42 3.66 -23.49
N ASN A 102 12.66 2.54 -24.18
CA ASN A 102 13.45 2.50 -25.43
C ASN A 102 12.59 2.36 -26.69
N CYS A 103 11.26 2.38 -26.60
CA CYS A 103 10.40 2.30 -27.77
C CYS A 103 10.53 3.60 -28.58
N GLY A 104 11.26 3.56 -29.70
CA GLY A 104 11.49 4.71 -30.58
C GLY A 104 12.87 5.39 -30.46
N LYS A 105 13.76 4.91 -29.58
CA LYS A 105 15.17 5.29 -29.62
C LYS A 105 15.88 4.42 -30.67
N LYS A 106 15.91 4.92 -31.91
CA LYS A 106 16.92 4.52 -32.90
C LYS A 106 18.13 5.43 -32.79
#